data_AF-A0A5E4J738-F1
#
_entry.id   AF-A0A5E4J738-F1
#
_cell.length_a   1.000
_cell.length_b   1.000
_cell.length_c   1.000
_cell.angle_alpha   90.00
_cell.angle_beta   90.00
_cell.angle_gamma   90.00
#
_symmetry.space_group_name_H-M   'P 1'
#
loop_
_entity.id
_entity.type
_entity.pdbx_description
1 polymer ?
#
loop_
_entity_poly.entity_id
_entity_poly.type
_entity_poly.pdbx_seq_one_letter_code
_entity_poly.pdbx_strand_id
1 'polypeptide(L)'
;MQKERERLVTLKVIVNKDNQSGPYRITIPANELLQVGDELLVDDPAKDVVMTEITSLETDRRVDSAPAGKVMTAWARATDEVPLKISVYRNGVTRPLKISVPGDEVLELGEVRQVKGVKFCIVKIKLRSEGFAADTAMAKDIVRVWGREI
;
A
#
# COMPACT_ATOMS: atom_id res chain seq x y z
N MET A 1 15.23 -0.09 40.17
CA MET A 1 15.38 -0.12 38.70
C MET A 1 14.91 1.20 38.14
N GLN A 2 15.82 1.99 37.59
CA GLN A 2 15.50 3.27 36.96
C GLN A 2 14.91 2.96 35.59
N LYS A 3 13.64 3.32 35.36
CA LYS A 3 12.98 3.15 34.07
C LYS A 3 13.69 4.09 33.10
N GLU A 4 14.54 3.53 32.23
CA GLU A 4 15.20 4.29 31.18
C GLU A 4 14.09 5.01 30.39
N ARG A 5 14.13 6.35 30.37
CA ARG A 5 13.13 7.11 29.60
C ARG A 5 13.38 6.79 28.14
N GLU A 6 12.43 6.09 27.53
CA GLU A 6 12.46 5.79 26.12
C GLU A 6 12.56 7.09 25.32
N ARG A 7 13.66 7.24 24.59
CA ARG A 7 13.89 8.43 23.77
C ARG A 7 12.94 8.37 22.58
N LEU A 8 12.01 9.31 22.49
CA LEU A 8 11.12 9.44 21.34
C LEU A 8 11.77 10.28 20.23
N VAL A 9 11.43 9.95 18.98
CA VAL A 9 11.79 10.74 17.79
C VAL A 9 10.55 11.01 16.96
N THR A 10 10.50 12.20 16.35
CA THR A 10 9.49 12.51 15.34
C THR A 10 10.05 12.16 13.97
N LEU A 11 9.62 11.01 13.44
CA LEU A 11 10.05 10.53 12.14
C LEU A 11 9.23 11.19 11.03
N LYS A 12 9.92 11.65 9.99
CA LYS A 12 9.29 12.11 8.75
C LYS A 12 8.92 10.90 7.89
N VAL A 13 7.66 10.83 7.46
CA VAL A 13 7.17 9.81 6.54
C VAL A 13 6.69 10.48 5.26
N ILE A 14 7.19 10.08 4.10
CA ILE A 14 6.61 10.51 2.81
C ILE A 14 5.65 9.43 2.36
N VAL A 15 4.36 9.78 2.30
CA VAL A 15 3.30 8.84 1.91
C VAL A 15 2.89 9.09 0.47
N ASN A 16 3.02 8.05 -0.36
CA ASN A 16 2.49 8.03 -1.71
C ASN A 16 1.03 7.55 -1.70
N LYS A 17 0.13 8.42 -2.19
CA LYS A 17 -1.28 8.18 -2.45
C LYS A 17 -1.53 8.29 -3.96
N ASP A 18 -1.27 7.20 -4.67
CA ASP A 18 -1.41 7.13 -6.13
C ASP A 18 -0.58 8.20 -6.88
N ASN A 19 -1.22 9.26 -7.38
CA ASN A 19 -0.56 10.34 -8.11
C ASN A 19 -0.07 11.48 -7.21
N GLN A 20 -0.27 11.40 -5.90
CA GLN A 20 0.11 12.42 -4.94
C GLN A 20 1.06 11.85 -3.90
N SER A 21 2.04 12.64 -3.47
CA SER A 21 2.90 12.32 -2.34
C SER A 21 2.90 13.47 -1.37
N GLY A 22 2.75 13.19 -0.08
CA GLY A 22 2.69 14.20 0.97
C GLY A 22 3.63 13.87 2.12
N PRO A 23 4.15 14.90 2.84
CA PRO A 23 4.87 14.70 4.08
C PRO A 23 3.91 14.47 5.25
N TYR A 24 4.23 13.46 6.06
CA TYR A 24 3.56 13.05 7.28
C TYR A 24 4.58 12.90 8.41
N ARG A 25 4.11 12.80 9.65
CA ARG A 25 4.94 12.59 10.82
C ARG A 25 4.33 11.52 11.72
N ILE A 26 5.20 10.84 12.46
CA ILE A 26 4.83 9.92 13.52
C ILE A 26 5.84 10.07 14.66
N THR A 27 5.39 9.92 15.91
CA THR A 27 6.27 9.92 17.09
C THR A 27 6.42 8.51 17.62
N ILE A 28 7.63 7.97 17.58
CA ILE A 28 7.95 6.59 17.95
C ILE A 28 9.25 6.49 18.76
N PRO A 29 9.46 5.42 19.54
CA PRO A 29 10.74 5.14 20.19
C PRO A 29 11.92 5.12 19.21
N ALA A 30 13.02 5.78 19.56
CA ALA A 30 14.22 5.87 18.74
C ALA A 30 14.89 4.52 18.45
N ASN A 31 14.67 3.55 19.34
CA ASN A 31 15.13 2.17 19.25
C ASN A 31 14.14 1.24 18.54
N GLU A 32 12.94 1.71 18.18
CA GLU A 32 11.98 0.91 17.40
C GLU A 32 12.61 0.55 16.05
N LEU A 33 12.66 -0.74 15.75
CA LEU A 33 13.23 -1.26 14.52
C LEU A 33 12.18 -1.18 13.41
N LEU A 34 12.40 -0.29 12.45
CA LEU A 34 11.55 -0.18 11.26
C LEU A 34 12.11 -1.07 10.15
N GLN A 35 11.21 -1.71 9.39
CA GLN A 35 11.53 -2.57 8.27
C GLN A 35 10.69 -2.24 7.04
N VAL A 36 11.24 -2.47 5.85
CA VAL A 36 10.45 -2.41 4.61
C VAL A 36 9.36 -3.50 4.66
N GLY A 37 8.12 -3.11 4.40
CA GLY A 37 6.93 -3.93 4.54
C GLY A 37 6.17 -3.71 5.86
N ASP A 38 6.75 -3.00 6.83
CA ASP A 38 6.03 -2.69 8.08
C ASP A 38 4.88 -1.72 7.81
N GLU A 39 3.78 -1.91 8.54
CA GLU A 39 2.65 -0.98 8.53
C GLU A 39 2.86 0.15 9.54
N LEU A 40 2.60 1.39 9.14
CA LEU A 40 2.63 2.57 9.99
C LEU A 40 1.29 3.31 9.92
N LEU A 41 0.80 3.74 11.09
CA LEU A 41 -0.28 4.72 11.22
C LEU A 41 0.35 6.09 11.38
N VAL A 42 0.20 6.95 10.38
CA VAL A 42 0.76 8.31 10.41
C VAL A 42 -0.33 9.35 10.62
N ASP A 43 0.00 10.43 11.33
CA ASP A 43 -0.96 11.48 11.66
C ASP A 43 -1.38 12.26 10.40
N ASP A 44 -2.67 12.26 10.07
CA ASP A 44 -3.23 13.05 8.97
C ASP A 44 -4.05 14.21 9.53
N PRO A 45 -3.66 15.48 9.28
CA PRO A 45 -4.39 16.65 9.78
C PRO A 45 -5.87 16.71 9.37
N ALA A 46 -6.28 15.97 8.34
CA ALA A 46 -7.63 15.99 7.79
C ALA A 46 -8.44 14.69 8.00
N LYS A 47 -7.78 13.55 8.28
CA LYS A 47 -8.41 12.21 8.37
C LYS A 47 -8.13 11.46 9.67
N ASP A 48 -7.61 12.15 10.70
CA ASP A 48 -7.03 11.62 11.93
C ASP A 48 -5.75 10.79 11.68
N VAL A 49 -5.82 9.69 10.92
CA VAL A 49 -4.66 8.84 10.58
C VAL A 49 -4.74 8.28 9.16
N VAL A 50 -3.59 7.90 8.61
CA VAL A 50 -3.49 7.15 7.34
C VAL A 50 -2.76 5.84 7.60
N MET A 51 -3.34 4.73 7.15
CA MET A 51 -2.66 3.43 7.14
C MET A 51 -1.68 3.38 5.98
N THR A 52 -0.43 3.02 6.28
CA THR A 52 0.65 3.01 5.30
C THR A 52 1.52 1.78 5.45
N GLU A 53 2.25 1.43 4.39
CA GLU A 53 3.27 0.38 4.39
C GLU A 53 4.61 0.97 3.94
N ILE A 54 5.67 0.70 4.70
CA ILE A 54 7.04 1.17 4.39
C ILE A 54 7.53 0.50 3.11
N THR A 55 7.93 1.31 2.15
CA THR A 55 8.49 0.87 0.86
C THR A 55 10.01 1.07 0.78
N SER A 56 10.56 2.00 1.56
CA SER A 56 12.01 2.23 1.67
C SER A 56 12.35 3.04 2.91
N LEU A 57 13.54 2.81 3.45
CA LEU A 57 14.12 3.61 4.54
C LEU A 57 15.31 4.41 4.00
N GLU A 58 15.28 5.73 4.21
CA GLU A 58 16.37 6.63 3.88
C GLU A 58 17.27 6.80 5.11
N THR A 59 18.51 6.30 5.00
CA THR A 59 19.56 6.39 6.02
C THR A 59 20.88 6.85 5.37
N ASP A 60 22.03 6.58 6.01
CA ASP A 60 23.36 6.79 5.42
C ASP A 60 23.67 5.82 4.26
N ARG A 61 22.95 4.70 4.18
CA ARG A 61 23.08 3.68 3.12
C ARG A 61 21.74 3.04 2.81
N ARG A 62 21.70 2.20 1.78
CA ARG A 62 20.50 1.39 1.49
C ARG A 62 20.38 0.26 2.49
N VAL A 63 19.25 0.20 3.18
CA VAL A 63 18.93 -0.82 4.19
C VAL A 63 17.46 -1.21 4.07
N ASP A 64 17.16 -2.46 4.40
CA ASP A 64 15.78 -2.94 4.52
C ASP A 64 15.25 -2.78 5.94
N SER A 65 16.11 -2.49 6.92
CA SER A 65 15.72 -2.18 8.30
C SER A 65 16.69 -1.22 9.01
N ALA A 66 16.15 -0.41 9.91
CA ALA A 66 16.93 0.49 10.76
C ALA A 66 16.14 0.93 12.01
N PRO A 67 16.81 1.23 13.14
CA PRO A 67 16.18 1.92 14.26
C PRO A 67 15.63 3.28 13.83
N ALA A 68 14.44 3.65 14.28
CA ALA A 68 13.78 4.90 13.93
C ALA A 68 14.67 6.14 14.12
N GLY A 69 15.49 6.16 15.18
CA GLY A 69 16.41 7.26 15.47
C GLY A 69 17.57 7.42 14.47
N LYS A 70 17.76 6.46 13.55
CA LYS A 70 18.75 6.51 12.46
C LYS A 70 18.11 6.77 11.08
N VAL A 71 16.78 6.77 10.99
CA VAL A 71 16.06 6.99 9.74
C VAL A 71 15.84 8.49 9.53
N MET A 72 16.27 9.00 8.37
CA MET A 72 16.05 10.39 7.98
C MET A 72 14.64 10.59 7.43
N THR A 73 14.21 9.66 6.57
CA THR A 73 12.87 9.64 5.98
C THR A 73 12.42 8.18 5.79
N ALA A 74 11.21 7.84 6.23
CA ALA A 74 10.55 6.62 5.77
C ALA A 74 9.70 6.94 4.55
N TRP A 75 9.88 6.17 3.47
CA TRP A 75 9.03 6.25 2.30
C TRP A 75 7.97 5.17 2.41
N ALA A 76 6.71 5.55 2.32
CA ALA A 76 5.58 4.64 2.51
C ALA A 76 4.53 4.84 1.42
N ARG A 77 3.72 3.81 1.20
CA ARG A 77 2.51 3.90 0.38
C ARG A 77 1.29 3.91 1.29
N ALA A 78 0.25 4.63 0.92
CA ALA A 78 -1.04 4.48 1.58
C ALA A 78 -1.67 3.12 1.25
N THR A 79 -2.31 2.52 2.24
CA THR A 79 -2.96 1.21 2.19
C THR A 79 -4.41 1.24 2.64
N ASP A 80 -4.92 2.40 3.07
CA ASP A 80 -6.34 2.63 3.41
C ASP A 80 -7.22 2.62 2.15
N GLU A 81 -6.86 3.43 1.16
CA GLU A 81 -7.53 3.54 -0.14
C GLU A 81 -6.48 3.41 -1.25
N VAL A 82 -6.64 2.41 -2.11
CA VAL A 82 -5.63 2.04 -3.10
C VAL A 82 -6.15 2.08 -4.54
N PRO A 83 -5.30 2.49 -5.50
CA PRO A 83 -5.67 2.47 -6.91
C PRO A 83 -5.63 1.04 -7.45
N LEU A 84 -6.81 0.46 -7.72
CA LEU A 84 -6.93 -0.83 -8.38
C LEU A 84 -6.88 -0.66 -9.91
N LYS A 85 -5.83 -1.23 -10.53
CA LYS A 85 -5.67 -1.26 -12.00
C LYS A 85 -6.33 -2.51 -12.55
N ILE A 86 -7.19 -2.36 -13.55
CA ILE A 86 -7.95 -3.46 -14.13
C ILE A 86 -7.74 -3.46 -15.65
N SER A 87 -7.44 -4.62 -16.21
CA SER A 87 -7.37 -4.86 -17.66
C SER A 87 -8.53 -5.75 -18.07
N VAL A 88 -9.53 -5.19 -18.75
CA VAL A 88 -10.69 -5.96 -19.21
C VAL A 88 -10.51 -6.31 -20.68
N TYR A 89 -10.55 -7.60 -21.00
CA TYR A 89 -10.42 -8.12 -22.36
C TYR A 89 -11.79 -8.43 -22.98
N ARG A 90 -11.99 -8.01 -24.24
CA ARG A 90 -13.11 -8.39 -25.11
C ARG A 90 -12.67 -8.43 -26.57
N ASN A 91 -12.86 -9.57 -27.25
CA ASN A 91 -12.70 -9.71 -28.71
C ASN A 91 -11.38 -9.12 -29.26
N GLY A 92 -10.24 -9.45 -28.66
CA GLY A 92 -8.92 -8.97 -29.09
C GLY A 92 -8.54 -7.59 -28.55
N VAL A 93 -9.46 -6.88 -27.89
CA VAL A 93 -9.24 -5.53 -27.36
C VAL A 93 -9.14 -5.56 -25.85
N THR A 94 -8.13 -4.88 -25.29
CA THR A 94 -7.99 -4.69 -23.83
C THR A 94 -8.30 -3.24 -23.45
N ARG A 95 -9.26 -3.06 -22.54
CA ARG A 95 -9.66 -1.78 -21.97
C ARG A 95 -9.02 -1.61 -20.57
N PRO A 96 -8.16 -0.60 -20.36
CA PRO A 96 -7.64 -0.32 -19.02
C PRO A 96 -8.65 0.50 -18.20
N LEU A 97 -8.94 0.04 -16.99
CA LEU A 97 -9.73 0.76 -15.99
C LEU A 97 -8.88 0.99 -14.74
N LYS A 98 -9.22 2.05 -14.00
CA LYS A 98 -8.61 2.41 -12.71
C LYS A 98 -9.72 2.95 -11.81
N ILE A 99 -9.81 2.41 -10.60
CA ILE A 99 -10.72 2.83 -9.53
C ILE A 99 -9.96 2.92 -8.20
N SER A 100 -10.51 3.67 -7.25
CA SER A 100 -10.09 3.60 -5.84
C SER A 100 -10.98 2.59 -5.13
N VAL A 101 -10.38 1.77 -4.28
CA VAL A 101 -11.06 0.80 -3.42
C VAL A 101 -10.39 0.79 -2.04
N PRO A 102 -11.13 0.40 -0.99
CA PRO A 102 -10.53 0.11 0.31
C PRO A 102 -9.42 -0.93 0.16
N GLY A 103 -8.29 -0.72 0.82
CA GLY A 103 -7.14 -1.62 0.70
C GLY A 103 -7.37 -3.00 1.30
N ASP A 104 -8.28 -3.11 2.26
CA ASP A 104 -8.71 -4.36 2.90
C ASP A 104 -9.80 -5.10 2.10
N GLU A 105 -10.31 -4.51 1.02
CA GLU A 105 -11.25 -5.18 0.13
C GLU A 105 -10.62 -6.42 -0.48
N VAL A 106 -11.26 -7.59 -0.31
CA VAL A 106 -10.79 -8.86 -0.86
C VAL A 106 -11.40 -9.07 -2.24
N LEU A 107 -10.55 -9.32 -3.23
CA LEU A 107 -10.95 -9.69 -4.59
C LEU A 107 -10.73 -11.18 -4.82
N GLU A 108 -11.64 -11.80 -5.57
CA GLU A 108 -11.66 -13.24 -5.81
C GLU A 108 -11.60 -13.57 -7.31
N LEU A 109 -10.88 -14.63 -7.68
CA LEU A 109 -10.94 -15.20 -9.02
C LEU A 109 -12.34 -15.75 -9.31
N GLY A 110 -12.90 -15.43 -10.48
CA GLY A 110 -14.27 -15.78 -10.83
C GLY A 110 -15.30 -14.71 -10.44
N GLU A 111 -14.95 -13.77 -9.55
CA GLU A 111 -15.83 -12.67 -9.16
C GLU A 111 -16.30 -11.86 -10.37
N VAL A 112 -17.61 -11.59 -10.44
CA VAL A 112 -18.20 -10.74 -11.47
C VAL A 112 -18.34 -9.32 -10.94
N ARG A 113 -17.73 -8.37 -11.64
CA ARG A 113 -17.77 -6.95 -11.29
C ARG A 113 -18.32 -6.09 -12.42
N GLN A 114 -18.84 -4.93 -12.04
CA GLN A 114 -19.23 -3.87 -12.96
C GLN A 114 -18.51 -2.57 -12.60
N VAL A 115 -17.62 -2.11 -13.48
CA VAL A 115 -16.83 -0.89 -13.26
C VAL A 115 -16.95 0.00 -14.46
N LYS A 116 -17.30 1.28 -14.27
CA LYS A 116 -17.44 2.29 -15.34
C LYS A 116 -18.29 1.77 -16.52
N GLY A 117 -19.38 1.06 -16.24
CA GLY A 117 -20.29 0.49 -17.23
C GLY A 117 -19.83 -0.81 -17.91
N VAL A 118 -18.66 -1.35 -17.55
CA VAL A 118 -18.13 -2.61 -18.09
C VAL A 118 -18.34 -3.73 -17.08
N LYS A 119 -19.07 -4.78 -17.46
CA LYS A 119 -19.27 -5.99 -16.65
C LYS A 119 -18.25 -7.05 -17.06
N PHE A 120 -17.53 -7.65 -16.10
CA PHE A 120 -16.49 -8.62 -16.38
C PHE A 120 -16.31 -9.62 -15.23
N CYS A 121 -15.80 -10.80 -15.55
CA CYS A 121 -15.36 -11.81 -14.58
C CYS A 121 -13.86 -11.70 -14.38
N ILE A 122 -13.38 -11.66 -13.13
CA ILE A 122 -11.96 -11.66 -12.78
C ILE A 122 -11.34 -13.01 -13.14
N VAL A 123 -10.25 -13.00 -13.90
CA VAL A 123 -9.56 -14.24 -14.34
C VAL A 123 -8.10 -14.32 -13.92
N LYS A 124 -7.52 -13.22 -13.41
CA LYS A 124 -6.13 -13.19 -12.95
C LYS A 124 -5.90 -12.00 -12.02
N ILE A 125 -5.14 -12.22 -10.95
CA ILE A 125 -4.77 -11.18 -9.98
C ILE A 125 -3.25 -11.21 -9.81
N LYS A 126 -2.56 -10.13 -10.21
CA LYS A 126 -1.11 -9.96 -10.01
C LYS A 126 -0.86 -9.34 -8.65
N LEU A 127 -0.11 -10.04 -7.82
CA LEU A 127 0.31 -9.56 -6.51
C LEU A 127 1.46 -8.56 -6.63
N ARG A 128 1.62 -7.72 -5.60
CA ARG A 128 2.79 -6.87 -5.37
C ARG A 128 4.01 -7.70 -5.01
N SER A 129 3.79 -8.76 -4.24
CA SER A 129 4.73 -9.86 -4.10
C SER A 129 4.89 -10.60 -5.42
N GLU A 130 5.77 -11.59 -5.43
CA GLU A 130 5.99 -12.40 -6.62
C GLU A 130 4.74 -13.25 -6.97
N GLY A 131 4.58 -13.57 -8.25
CA GLY A 131 3.49 -14.45 -8.70
C GLY A 131 2.10 -13.81 -8.80
N PHE A 132 1.08 -14.66 -8.70
CA PHE A 132 -0.34 -14.36 -8.85
C PHE A 132 -1.11 -14.96 -7.67
N ALA A 133 -2.27 -14.39 -7.34
CA ALA A 133 -3.15 -14.97 -6.32
C ALA A 133 -3.63 -16.36 -6.77
N ALA A 134 -3.69 -17.30 -5.83
CA ALA A 134 -4.27 -18.62 -6.06
C ALA A 134 -5.79 -18.51 -6.22
N ASP A 135 -6.46 -17.84 -5.28
CA ASP A 135 -7.91 -17.65 -5.27
C ASP A 135 -8.30 -16.19 -4.97
N THR A 136 -7.76 -15.63 -3.87
CA THR A 136 -8.12 -14.30 -3.38
C THR A 136 -6.90 -13.42 -3.06
N ALA A 137 -7.09 -12.10 -3.01
CA ALA A 137 -6.10 -11.16 -2.51
C ALA A 137 -6.76 -9.86 -2.00
N MET A 138 -6.19 -9.23 -0.97
CA MET A 138 -6.57 -7.88 -0.55
C MET A 138 -6.13 -6.85 -1.59
N ALA A 139 -6.94 -5.83 -1.84
CA ALA A 139 -6.68 -4.81 -2.85
C ALA A 139 -5.34 -4.10 -2.63
N LYS A 140 -4.92 -3.88 -1.39
CA LYS A 140 -3.63 -3.27 -1.06
C LYS A 140 -2.45 -4.08 -1.60
N ASP A 141 -2.60 -5.38 -1.78
CA ASP A 141 -1.55 -6.30 -2.25
C ASP A 141 -1.59 -6.55 -3.76
N ILE A 142 -2.51 -5.90 -4.48
CA ILE A 142 -2.70 -6.11 -5.92
C ILE A 142 -1.98 -5.04 -6.74
N VAL A 143 -1.24 -5.48 -7.76
CA VAL A 143 -0.68 -4.60 -8.81
C VAL A 143 -1.69 -4.39 -9.93
N ARG A 144 -2.37 -5.47 -10.35
CA ARG A 144 -3.34 -5.44 -11.45
C ARG A 144 -4.28 -6.65 -11.39
N VAL A 145 -5.52 -6.42 -11.78
CA VAL A 145 -6.53 -7.44 -12.07
C VAL A 145 -6.73 -7.54 -13.58
N TRP A 146 -6.94 -8.75 -14.10
CA TRP A 146 -7.44 -8.96 -15.45
C TRP A 146 -8.83 -9.57 -15.39
N GLY A 147 -9.72 -9.05 -16.24
CA GLY A 147 -11.07 -9.56 -16.41
C GLY A 147 -11.39 -9.91 -17.85
N ARG A 148 -12.36 -10.79 -18.05
CA ARG A 148 -13.01 -11.01 -19.34
C ARG A 148 -14.39 -10.37 -19.31
N GLU A 149 -14.66 -9.48 -20.25
CA GLU A 149 -15.97 -8.83 -20.37
C GLU A 149 -17.04 -9.89 -20.66
N ILE A 150 -18.22 -9.74 -20.04
CA ILE A 150 -19.37 -10.65 -20.17
C ILE A 150 -20.60 -9.91 -20.69
#